data_AF-A0A975JJK6-F1
#
_entry.id   AF-A0A975JJK6-F1
#
_cell.length_a   1.000
_cell.length_b   1.000
_cell.length_c   1.000
_cell.angle_alpha   90.00
_cell.angle_beta   90.00
_cell.angle_gamma   90.00
#
_symmetry.space_group_name_H-M   'P 1'
#
loop_
_entity.id
_entity.type
_entity.pdbx_description
1 polymer ?
#
loop_
_entity_poly.entity_id
_entity_poly.type
_entity_poly.pdbx_seq_one_letter_code
_entity_poly.pdbx_strand_id
1 'polypeptide(L)'
;MPPASDWEIGPWARGKNYSVGMPASPSEGADGSLVVDFPRAGRGEWDALTTGIYPLERFERVTVRYRIDAAPGTRFVAVDDPETAPTISLYFQRARDNWTARGKYASYRWYAPAHKLMPITPGVHTISIRLDDRWTNVAHRPNTEYPREYDAALGDTARFGFAFGTPLLRSHGVAATGDARFTLLSIDFE
;
A
#
# COMPACT_ATOMS: atom_id res chain seq x y z
N MET A 1 6.37 14.24 6.59
CA MET A 1 5.57 13.54 5.56
C MET A 1 4.88 14.58 4.69
N PRO A 2 4.52 14.26 3.43
CA PRO A 2 3.67 15.13 2.62
C PRO A 2 2.32 15.39 3.30
N PRO A 3 1.69 16.56 3.08
CA PRO A 3 0.37 16.88 3.64
C PRO A 3 -0.71 15.93 3.10
N ALA A 4 -1.83 15.78 3.83
CA ALA A 4 -2.91 14.84 3.49
C ALA A 4 -3.47 15.01 2.06
N SER A 5 -3.48 16.23 1.53
CA SER A 5 -3.90 16.53 0.15
C SER A 5 -3.04 15.90 -0.93
N ASP A 6 -1.79 15.56 -0.60
CA ASP A 6 -0.83 14.96 -1.54
C ASP A 6 -0.89 13.43 -1.52
N TRP A 7 -1.79 12.88 -0.71
CA TRP A 7 -2.06 11.46 -0.60
C TRP A 7 -3.38 11.11 -1.29
N GLU A 8 -3.37 9.95 -1.95
CA GLU A 8 -4.46 9.40 -2.73
C GLU A 8 -4.88 8.06 -2.12
N ILE A 9 -6.15 7.95 -1.76
CA ILE A 9 -6.82 6.68 -1.48
C ILE A 9 -7.31 6.14 -2.83
N GLY A 10 -6.76 5.00 -3.21
CA GLY A 10 -6.79 4.50 -4.57
C GLY A 10 -6.75 2.97 -4.62
N PRO A 11 -6.26 2.35 -5.70
CA PRO A 11 -5.66 3.01 -6.85
C PRO A 11 -6.71 3.66 -7.75
N TRP A 12 -6.33 4.79 -8.36
CA TRP A 12 -7.03 5.32 -9.52
C TRP A 12 -6.44 4.72 -10.79
N ALA A 13 -7.24 3.88 -11.45
CA ALA A 13 -6.87 3.23 -12.69
C ALA A 13 -7.96 3.49 -13.73
N ARG A 14 -7.56 4.09 -14.87
CA ARG A 14 -8.45 4.37 -16.02
C ARG A 14 -9.70 5.16 -15.64
N GLY A 15 -9.56 6.16 -14.76
CA GLY A 15 -10.66 7.01 -14.32
C GLY A 15 -11.58 6.40 -13.26
N LYS A 16 -11.28 5.18 -12.78
CA LYS A 16 -12.01 4.53 -11.70
C LYS A 16 -11.12 4.43 -10.45
N ASN A 17 -11.68 4.78 -9.30
CA ASN A 17 -11.10 4.45 -8.01
C ASN A 17 -11.53 3.04 -7.60
N TYR A 18 -10.57 2.20 -7.20
CA TYR A 18 -10.81 0.84 -6.72
C TYR A 18 -10.99 0.76 -5.20
N SER A 19 -10.62 1.79 -4.43
CA SER A 19 -11.10 1.92 -3.03
C SER A 19 -12.56 2.35 -3.00
N VAL A 20 -13.48 1.41 -3.18
CA VAL A 20 -14.91 1.68 -3.28
C VAL A 20 -15.47 2.21 -1.96
N GLY A 21 -16.30 3.26 -2.03
CA GLY A 21 -16.99 3.82 -0.86
C GLY A 21 -16.08 4.64 0.06
N MET A 22 -14.84 4.91 -0.35
CA MET A 22 -13.88 5.72 0.39
C MET A 22 -13.75 7.15 -0.18
N PRO A 23 -13.33 8.14 0.63
CA PRO A 23 -12.92 9.44 0.11
C PRO A 23 -11.67 9.30 -0.78
N ALA A 24 -11.41 10.30 -1.63
CA ALA A 24 -10.26 10.29 -2.55
C ALA A 24 -8.90 10.51 -1.86
N SER A 25 -8.91 11.12 -0.67
CA SER A 25 -7.71 11.48 0.10
C SER A 25 -7.93 11.22 1.59
N PRO A 26 -6.86 10.96 2.37
CA PRO A 26 -6.95 10.86 3.82
C PRO A 26 -7.31 12.22 4.44
N SER A 27 -7.73 12.17 5.70
CA SER A 27 -7.86 13.38 6.53
C SER A 27 -6.54 13.70 7.22
N GLU A 28 -6.32 14.97 7.52
CA GLU A 28 -5.20 15.40 8.37
C GLU A 28 -5.48 15.02 9.83
N GLY A 29 -4.48 14.45 10.50
CA GLY A 29 -4.50 14.13 11.92
C GLY A 29 -3.58 15.07 12.73
N ALA A 30 -3.45 14.79 14.02
CA ALA A 30 -2.53 15.54 14.89
C ALA A 30 -1.06 15.39 14.42
N ASP A 31 -0.25 16.42 14.66
CA ASP A 31 1.19 16.43 14.39
C ASP A 31 1.58 16.04 12.94
N GLY A 32 0.71 16.35 11.98
CA GLY A 32 0.93 16.04 10.56
C GLY A 32 0.74 14.56 10.20
N SER A 33 0.13 13.77 11.09
CA SER A 33 -0.29 12.39 10.77
C SER A 33 -1.42 12.37 9.74
N LEU A 34 -1.62 11.23 9.09
CA LEU A 34 -2.71 11.02 8.14
C LEU A 34 -3.69 10.00 8.69
N VAL A 35 -4.98 10.28 8.56
CA VAL A 35 -6.04 9.46 9.12
C VAL A 35 -6.95 8.94 8.01
N VAL A 36 -7.23 7.64 8.06
CA VAL A 36 -8.21 6.98 7.19
C VAL A 36 -9.06 6.04 8.02
N ASP A 37 -10.37 6.21 7.95
CA ASP A 37 -11.31 5.27 8.55
C ASP A 37 -11.51 4.09 7.60
N PHE A 38 -11.40 2.87 8.11
CA PHE A 38 -11.66 1.67 7.30
C PHE A 38 -13.14 1.67 6.86
N PRO A 39 -13.42 1.29 5.61
CA PRO A 39 -14.79 1.12 5.18
C PRO A 39 -15.43 -0.05 5.93
N ARG A 40 -16.74 0.05 6.18
CA ARG A 40 -17.49 -1.07 6.76
C ARG A 40 -17.67 -2.18 5.72
N ALA A 41 -17.46 -3.43 6.14
CA ALA A 41 -17.64 -4.60 5.28
C ALA A 41 -19.02 -4.60 4.61
N GLY A 42 -19.06 -4.84 3.29
CA GLY A 42 -20.26 -4.77 2.46
C GLY A 42 -20.68 -3.34 2.06
N ARG A 43 -19.98 -2.29 2.49
CA ARG A 43 -20.23 -0.90 2.10
C ARG A 43 -19.09 -0.23 1.34
N GLY A 44 -17.93 -0.88 1.28
CA GLY A 44 -16.76 -0.38 0.59
C GLY A 44 -15.55 -1.26 0.84
N GLU A 45 -14.44 -0.86 0.26
CA GLU A 45 -13.15 -1.54 0.34
C GLU A 45 -12.01 -0.54 0.22
N TRP A 46 -10.90 -0.81 0.90
CA TRP A 46 -9.68 -0.03 0.80
C TRP A 46 -8.60 -0.84 0.11
N ASP A 47 -8.11 -0.36 -1.02
CA ASP A 47 -7.12 -1.05 -1.85
C ASP A 47 -5.71 -0.48 -1.65
N ALA A 48 -5.57 0.85 -1.70
CA ALA A 48 -4.27 1.49 -1.61
C ALA A 48 -4.34 2.89 -0.98
N LEU A 49 -3.21 3.30 -0.42
CA LEU A 49 -2.93 4.67 0.01
C LEU A 49 -1.53 5.04 -0.49
N THR A 50 -1.44 6.03 -1.37
CA THR A 50 -0.16 6.41 -1.99
C THR A 50 0.06 7.90 -2.04
N THR A 51 1.32 8.30 -2.17
CA THR A 51 1.73 9.67 -2.44
C THR A 51 2.73 9.71 -3.58
N GLY A 52 2.88 10.88 -4.19
CA GLY A 52 3.94 11.14 -5.17
C GLY A 52 5.32 11.11 -4.51
N ILE A 53 6.31 10.54 -5.21
CA ILE A 53 7.68 10.49 -4.71
C ILE A 53 8.70 10.63 -5.85
N TYR A 54 9.89 11.10 -5.51
CA TYR A 54 11.05 11.08 -6.41
C TYR A 54 11.56 9.65 -6.64
N PRO A 55 12.41 9.42 -7.66
CA PRO A 55 13.04 8.12 -7.89
C PRO A 55 13.65 7.53 -6.62
N LEU A 56 13.30 6.27 -6.33
CA LEU A 56 13.71 5.57 -5.12
C LEU A 56 15.14 5.03 -5.18
N GLU A 57 15.78 5.00 -6.36
CA GLU A 57 17.17 4.55 -6.55
C GLU A 57 18.22 5.30 -5.70
N ARG A 58 17.81 6.42 -5.10
CA ARG A 58 18.64 7.33 -4.28
C ARG A 58 18.68 6.93 -2.80
N PHE A 59 17.79 6.04 -2.39
CA PHE A 59 17.63 5.59 -1.02
C PHE A 59 18.08 4.13 -0.91
N GLU A 60 18.50 3.74 0.28
CA GLU A 60 18.81 2.36 0.64
C GLU A 60 17.65 1.69 1.37
N ARG A 61 16.89 2.46 2.15
CA ARG A 61 15.86 1.93 3.05
C ARG A 61 14.67 2.87 3.15
N VAL A 62 13.51 2.27 3.38
CA VAL A 62 12.33 2.99 3.86
C VAL A 62 11.85 2.40 5.18
N THR A 63 11.56 3.27 6.13
CA THR A 63 10.95 2.94 7.41
C THR A 63 9.63 3.68 7.54
N VAL A 64 8.58 2.96 7.93
CA VAL A 64 7.22 3.45 8.01
C VAL A 64 6.60 3.06 9.34
N ARG A 65 5.98 4.03 10.02
CA ARG A 65 5.27 3.80 11.28
C ARG A 65 3.81 4.16 11.12
N TYR A 66 2.93 3.28 11.58
CA TYR A 66 1.49 3.52 11.55
C TYR A 66 0.82 2.94 12.80
N ARG A 67 -0.39 3.39 13.08
CA ARG A 67 -1.26 2.87 14.13
C ARG A 67 -2.57 2.39 13.53
N ILE A 68 -3.11 1.31 14.09
CA ILE A 68 -4.48 0.88 13.84
C ILE A 68 -5.24 0.93 15.17
N ASP A 69 -6.34 1.68 15.17
CA ASP A 69 -7.30 1.71 16.27
C ASP A 69 -8.56 0.94 15.81
N ALA A 70 -9.15 0.10 16.66
CA ALA A 70 -10.38 -0.62 16.31
C ALA A 70 -11.26 -0.85 17.54
N ALA A 71 -12.57 -0.78 17.34
CA ALA A 71 -13.55 -1.11 18.38
C ALA A 71 -13.41 -2.59 18.81
N PRO A 72 -13.75 -2.94 20.07
CA PRO A 72 -13.73 -4.34 20.52
C PRO A 72 -14.53 -5.28 19.61
N GLY A 73 -13.96 -6.43 19.28
CA GLY A 73 -14.60 -7.42 18.40
C GLY A 73 -14.56 -7.09 16.90
N THR A 74 -13.91 -5.99 16.50
CA THR A 74 -13.69 -5.67 15.09
C THR A 74 -12.77 -6.69 14.44
N ARG A 75 -13.20 -7.21 13.27
CA ARG A 75 -12.39 -8.04 12.39
C ARG A 75 -12.13 -7.28 11.10
N PHE A 76 -10.98 -7.54 10.49
CA PHE A 76 -10.64 -7.07 9.15
C PHE A 76 -10.84 -8.22 8.17
N VAL A 77 -11.39 -7.93 7.00
CA VAL A 77 -11.77 -8.92 5.99
C VAL A 77 -11.22 -8.45 4.64
N ALA A 78 -10.50 -9.33 3.95
CA ALA A 78 -10.15 -9.10 2.55
C ALA A 78 -11.38 -9.30 1.67
N VAL A 79 -11.61 -8.41 0.71
CA VAL A 79 -12.87 -8.40 -0.05
C VAL A 79 -12.88 -9.46 -1.15
N ASP A 80 -11.80 -9.54 -1.92
CA ASP A 80 -11.68 -10.53 -3.02
C ASP A 80 -11.28 -11.94 -2.54
N ASP A 81 -10.83 -12.10 -1.30
CA ASP A 81 -10.46 -13.40 -0.70
C ASP A 81 -10.75 -13.44 0.82
N PRO A 82 -12.04 -13.55 1.22
CA PRO A 82 -12.46 -13.40 2.63
C PRO A 82 -11.94 -14.48 3.58
N GLU A 83 -11.49 -15.63 3.07
CA GLU A 83 -10.98 -16.74 3.87
C GLU A 83 -9.50 -16.56 4.25
N THR A 84 -8.80 -15.63 3.58
CA THR A 84 -7.40 -15.32 3.85
C THR A 84 -7.26 -14.10 4.76
N ALA A 85 -6.37 -14.21 5.75
CA ALA A 85 -6.08 -13.10 6.65
C ALA A 85 -5.57 -11.87 5.86
N PRO A 86 -6.16 -10.69 6.07
CA PRO A 86 -5.76 -9.50 5.34
C PRO A 86 -4.44 -8.93 5.87
N THR A 87 -3.71 -8.28 4.98
CA THR A 87 -2.35 -7.75 5.19
C THR A 87 -2.19 -6.36 4.61
N ILE A 88 -1.22 -5.63 5.14
CA ILE A 88 -0.66 -4.40 4.56
C ILE A 88 0.70 -4.75 3.95
N SER A 89 0.92 -4.32 2.71
CA SER A 89 2.20 -4.40 2.01
C SER A 89 2.65 -3.00 1.62
N LEU A 90 3.93 -2.68 1.81
CA LEU A 90 4.52 -1.52 1.14
C LEU A 90 4.64 -1.83 -0.35
N TYR A 91 4.36 -0.84 -1.19
CA TYR A 91 4.56 -0.97 -2.63
C TYR A 91 4.97 0.36 -3.25
N PHE A 92 5.61 0.27 -4.41
CA PHE A 92 5.87 1.42 -5.26
C PHE A 92 5.49 1.14 -6.71
N GLN A 93 5.23 2.22 -7.43
CA GLN A 93 4.78 2.19 -8.81
C GLN A 93 5.62 3.13 -9.66
N ARG A 94 6.10 2.59 -10.78
CA ARG A 94 6.79 3.31 -11.83
C ARG A 94 5.83 4.25 -12.57
N ALA A 95 6.36 5.40 -12.99
CA ALA A 95 5.66 6.30 -13.90
C ALA A 95 5.14 5.59 -15.16
N ARG A 96 4.01 6.07 -15.69
CA ARG A 96 3.40 5.60 -16.95
C ARG A 96 2.93 4.15 -16.94
N ASP A 97 2.67 3.57 -15.77
CA ASP A 97 1.95 2.30 -15.68
C ASP A 97 0.54 2.43 -16.30
N ASN A 98 0.12 1.41 -17.03
CA ASN A 98 -1.19 1.33 -17.66
C ASN A 98 -2.16 0.37 -16.94
N TRP A 99 -1.73 -0.13 -15.77
CA TRP A 99 -2.45 -1.03 -14.88
C TRP A 99 -2.74 -2.43 -15.44
N THR A 100 -2.27 -2.76 -16.65
CA THR A 100 -2.59 -4.06 -17.27
C THR A 100 -1.87 -5.24 -16.65
N ALA A 101 -0.74 -5.02 -15.99
CA ALA A 101 0.17 -6.09 -15.55
C ALA A 101 0.62 -7.04 -16.67
N ARG A 102 0.56 -6.60 -17.95
CA ARG A 102 0.90 -7.44 -19.12
C ARG A 102 2.18 -6.97 -19.79
N GLY A 103 2.96 -7.93 -20.29
CA GLY A 103 4.24 -7.66 -20.95
C GLY A 103 5.15 -6.81 -20.06
N LYS A 104 5.71 -5.72 -20.61
CA LYS A 104 6.58 -4.82 -19.85
C LYS A 104 5.92 -4.21 -18.59
N TYR A 105 4.59 -4.07 -18.57
CA TYR A 105 3.87 -3.48 -17.43
C TYR A 105 3.72 -4.44 -16.24
N ALA A 106 4.11 -5.71 -16.38
CA ALA A 106 4.14 -6.67 -15.28
C ALA A 106 5.18 -6.34 -14.21
N SER A 107 6.14 -5.45 -14.50
CA SER A 107 7.17 -4.99 -13.55
C SER A 107 7.12 -3.48 -13.31
N TYR A 108 5.95 -2.85 -13.50
CA TYR A 108 5.76 -1.42 -13.19
C TYR A 108 5.29 -1.18 -11.76
N ARG A 109 4.90 -2.23 -11.05
CA ARG A 109 4.48 -2.21 -9.64
C ARG A 109 5.23 -3.28 -8.88
N TRP A 110 5.79 -2.91 -7.74
CA TRP A 110 6.62 -3.76 -6.91
C TRP A 110 6.17 -3.68 -5.47
N TYR A 111 6.11 -4.82 -4.81
CA TYR A 111 5.61 -4.97 -3.45
C TYR A 111 6.67 -5.60 -2.55
N ALA A 112 6.64 -5.24 -1.27
CA ALA A 112 7.54 -5.74 -0.24
C ALA A 112 7.54 -7.28 -0.17
N PRO A 113 8.64 -7.96 0.18
CA PRO A 113 8.68 -9.41 0.29
C PRO A 113 7.69 -9.93 1.34
N ALA A 114 7.30 -11.21 1.21
CA ALA A 114 6.27 -11.83 2.04
C ALA A 114 6.52 -11.70 3.55
N HIS A 115 7.79 -11.75 3.99
CA HIS A 115 8.16 -11.62 5.40
C HIS A 115 8.05 -10.19 5.95
N LYS A 116 7.73 -9.20 5.11
CA LYS A 116 7.46 -7.79 5.47
C LYS A 116 5.97 -7.45 5.33
N LEU A 117 5.12 -8.44 5.06
CA LEU A 117 3.66 -8.25 5.11
C LEU A 117 3.24 -8.13 6.56
N MET A 118 2.47 -7.10 6.85
CA MET A 118 1.95 -6.87 8.20
C MET A 118 0.52 -7.35 8.30
N PRO A 119 0.15 -8.17 9.30
CA PRO A 119 -1.25 -8.45 9.57
C PRO A 119 -1.95 -7.16 9.99
N ILE A 120 -3.24 -7.03 9.64
CA ILE A 120 -4.04 -5.88 10.03
C ILE A 120 -4.60 -6.13 11.44
N THR A 121 -3.90 -5.62 12.44
CA THR A 121 -4.28 -5.75 13.86
C THR A 121 -4.15 -4.42 14.60
N PRO A 122 -4.96 -4.18 15.66
CA PRO A 122 -4.84 -2.97 16.47
C PRO A 122 -3.44 -2.83 17.09
N GLY A 123 -2.97 -1.59 17.21
CA GLY A 123 -1.67 -1.25 17.78
C GLY A 123 -0.79 -0.40 16.86
N VAL A 124 0.41 -0.08 17.35
CA VAL A 124 1.44 0.63 16.59
C VAL A 124 2.36 -0.37 15.92
N HIS A 125 2.62 -0.17 14.63
CA HIS A 125 3.42 -1.04 13.79
C HIS A 125 4.55 -0.25 13.14
N THR A 126 5.66 -0.93 12.88
CA THR A 126 6.80 -0.38 12.14
C THR A 126 7.21 -1.36 11.06
N ILE A 127 7.27 -0.90 9.81
CA ILE A 127 7.82 -1.65 8.69
C ILE A 127 9.12 -0.96 8.31
N SER A 128 10.23 -1.71 8.32
CA SER A 128 11.50 -1.23 7.79
C SER A 128 12.01 -2.23 6.76
N ILE A 129 12.31 -1.75 5.55
CA ILE A 129 12.64 -2.58 4.39
C ILE A 129 13.74 -1.93 3.57
N ARG A 130 14.72 -2.71 3.14
CA ARG A 130 15.76 -2.22 2.24
C ARG A 130 15.28 -2.28 0.80
N LEU A 131 15.70 -1.33 -0.03
CA LEU A 131 15.37 -1.32 -1.45
C LEU A 131 16.14 -2.40 -2.24
N ASP A 132 17.14 -3.04 -1.64
CA ASP A 132 17.80 -4.25 -2.18
C ASP A 132 17.22 -5.57 -1.63
N ASP A 133 16.17 -5.53 -0.79
CA ASP A 133 15.46 -6.74 -0.34
C ASP A 133 14.79 -7.45 -1.55
N ARG A 134 14.25 -8.65 -1.33
CA ARG A 134 13.63 -9.47 -2.39
C ARG A 134 12.21 -9.00 -2.76
N TRP A 135 12.08 -7.77 -3.27
CA TRP A 135 10.82 -7.19 -3.76
C TRP A 135 10.21 -8.05 -4.88
N THR A 136 8.88 -8.10 -4.96
CA THR A 136 8.17 -8.89 -5.98
C THR A 136 7.27 -8.04 -6.84
N ASN A 137 7.25 -8.29 -8.15
CA ASN A 137 6.33 -7.61 -9.07
C ASN A 137 4.89 -8.13 -8.95
N VAL A 138 3.95 -7.56 -9.73
CA VAL A 138 2.53 -7.98 -9.74
C VAL A 138 2.30 -9.44 -10.15
N ALA A 139 3.27 -10.07 -10.80
CA ALA A 139 3.24 -11.49 -11.16
C ALA A 139 3.95 -12.37 -10.10
N HIS A 140 4.22 -11.82 -8.92
CA HIS A 140 4.94 -12.45 -7.80
C HIS A 140 6.36 -12.91 -8.14
N ARG A 141 6.97 -12.32 -9.17
CA ARG A 141 8.35 -12.61 -9.55
C ARG A 141 9.31 -11.71 -8.77
N PRO A 142 10.37 -12.27 -8.17
CA PRO A 142 11.33 -11.50 -7.40
C PRO A 142 12.18 -10.60 -8.31
N ASN A 143 12.62 -9.47 -7.78
CA ASN A 143 13.54 -8.55 -8.44
C ASN A 143 14.85 -9.21 -8.89
N THR A 144 15.31 -10.24 -8.19
CA THR A 144 16.48 -11.04 -8.59
C THR A 144 16.31 -11.76 -9.93
N GLU A 145 15.07 -12.04 -10.36
CA GLU A 145 14.77 -12.60 -11.69
C GLU A 145 14.58 -11.51 -12.76
N TYR A 146 14.25 -10.29 -12.35
CA TYR A 146 13.96 -9.14 -13.23
C TYR A 146 14.73 -7.88 -12.77
N PRO A 147 16.07 -7.94 -12.67
CA PRO A 147 16.85 -6.86 -12.05
C PRO A 147 16.76 -5.57 -12.87
N ARG A 148 16.80 -5.66 -14.21
CA ARG A 148 16.73 -4.49 -15.10
C ARG A 148 15.39 -3.76 -14.98
N GLU A 149 14.29 -4.49 -14.87
CA GLU A 149 12.97 -3.92 -14.72
C GLU A 149 12.78 -3.32 -13.32
N TYR A 150 13.37 -3.94 -12.30
CA TYR A 150 13.39 -3.42 -10.94
C TYR A 150 14.16 -2.09 -10.86
N ASP A 151 15.38 -2.06 -11.37
CA ASP A 151 16.21 -0.86 -11.43
C ASP A 151 15.51 0.26 -12.21
N ALA A 152 14.90 -0.06 -13.34
CA ALA A 152 14.13 0.90 -14.13
C ALA A 152 12.86 1.39 -13.41
N ALA A 153 12.30 0.61 -12.49
CA ALA A 153 11.17 1.03 -11.67
C ALA A 153 11.62 1.93 -10.50
N LEU A 154 12.79 1.68 -9.90
CA LEU A 154 13.40 2.54 -8.90
C LEU A 154 13.81 3.90 -9.48
N GLY A 155 14.47 3.92 -10.64
CA GLY A 155 14.92 5.15 -11.30
C GLY A 155 13.81 6.02 -11.89
N ASP A 156 12.59 5.47 -12.01
CA ASP A 156 11.42 6.13 -12.58
C ASP A 156 10.18 5.93 -11.69
N THR A 157 10.41 5.83 -10.36
CA THR A 157 9.31 5.73 -9.40
C THR A 157 8.47 7.01 -9.43
N ALA A 158 7.14 6.85 -9.42
CA ALA A 158 6.19 7.96 -9.35
C ALA A 158 5.33 7.92 -8.09
N ARG A 159 5.06 6.74 -7.54
CA ARG A 159 4.23 6.58 -6.34
C ARG A 159 4.84 5.58 -5.37
N PHE A 160 4.65 5.85 -4.09
CA PHE A 160 4.98 4.95 -2.98
C PHE A 160 3.84 4.94 -1.97
N GLY A 161 3.63 3.82 -1.30
CA GLY A 161 2.72 3.75 -0.17
C GLY A 161 2.33 2.32 0.19
N PHE A 162 1.04 2.13 0.45
CA PHE A 162 0.48 0.91 1.01
C PHE A 162 -0.49 0.26 0.04
N ALA A 163 -0.44 -1.06 -0.01
CA ALA A 163 -1.43 -1.92 -0.63
C ALA A 163 -2.10 -2.77 0.45
N PHE A 164 -3.42 -2.77 0.45
CA PHE A 164 -4.28 -3.53 1.37
C PHE A 164 -4.88 -4.70 0.60
N GLY A 165 -4.91 -5.88 1.21
CA GLY A 165 -5.45 -7.08 0.59
C GLY A 165 -4.88 -8.33 1.24
N THR A 166 -4.49 -9.34 0.47
CA THR A 166 -3.89 -10.58 0.98
C THR A 166 -2.46 -10.76 0.45
N PRO A 167 -1.68 -11.75 0.93
CA PRO A 167 -0.32 -11.99 0.44
C PRO A 167 -0.22 -12.16 -1.09
N LEU A 168 -1.25 -12.74 -1.72
CA LEU A 168 -1.34 -12.97 -3.16
C LEU A 168 -2.20 -11.94 -3.89
N LEU A 169 -3.18 -11.33 -3.24
CA LEU A 169 -4.05 -10.30 -3.82
C LEU A 169 -3.79 -8.96 -3.13
N ARG A 170 -2.64 -8.34 -3.42
CA ARG A 170 -2.25 -7.06 -2.82
C ARG A 170 -2.90 -5.92 -3.60
N SER A 171 -3.52 -4.96 -2.89
CA SER A 171 -4.37 -3.91 -3.49
C SER A 171 -5.65 -4.49 -4.10
N HIS A 172 -6.37 -5.31 -3.32
CA HIS A 172 -7.62 -5.99 -3.68
C HIS A 172 -8.65 -5.92 -2.52
N GLY A 173 -8.69 -4.77 -1.86
CA GLY A 173 -9.74 -4.48 -0.89
C GLY A 173 -9.55 -5.12 0.49
N VAL A 174 -9.57 -4.26 1.50
CA VAL A 174 -9.86 -4.64 2.89
C VAL A 174 -10.98 -3.78 3.44
N ALA A 175 -11.85 -4.38 4.23
CA ALA A 175 -12.86 -3.69 5.03
C ALA A 175 -12.84 -4.15 6.49
N ALA A 176 -13.50 -3.40 7.37
CA ALA A 176 -13.66 -3.73 8.78
C ALA A 176 -15.12 -4.08 9.12
N THR A 177 -15.34 -5.05 10.00
CA THR A 177 -16.69 -5.37 10.51
C THR A 177 -17.17 -4.36 11.56
N GLY A 178 -16.23 -3.67 12.20
CA GLY A 178 -16.40 -2.68 13.27
C GLY A 178 -15.83 -1.31 12.88
N ASP A 179 -15.94 -0.31 13.76
CA ASP A 179 -15.20 0.94 13.55
C ASP A 179 -13.72 0.67 13.70
N ALA A 180 -12.95 1.09 12.70
CA ALA A 180 -11.50 0.99 12.72
C ALA A 180 -10.88 2.15 11.94
N ARG A 181 -9.69 2.54 12.37
CA ARG A 181 -8.96 3.69 11.84
C ARG A 181 -7.48 3.34 11.66
N PHE A 182 -6.95 3.69 10.50
CA PHE A 182 -5.53 3.72 10.23
C PHE A 182 -5.00 5.15 10.44
N THR A 183 -3.87 5.27 11.13
CA THR A 183 -3.14 6.53 11.27
C THR A 183 -1.70 6.34 10.80
N LEU A 184 -1.30 7.05 9.73
CA LEU A 184 0.10 7.11 9.31
C LEU A 184 0.85 8.08 10.23
N LEU A 185 1.90 7.60 10.89
CA LEU A 185 2.65 8.37 11.89
C LEU A 185 3.95 8.94 11.32
N SER A 186 4.72 8.14 10.60
CA SER A 186 5.95 8.61 9.93
C SER A 186 6.28 7.77 8.70
N ILE A 187 6.99 8.39 7.77
CA ILE A 187 7.70 7.73 6.66
C ILE A 187 9.05 8.41 6.54
N ASP A 188 10.09 7.60 6.59
CA ASP A 188 11.48 8.00 6.58
C ASP A 188 12.20 7.22 5.47
N PHE A 189 12.85 7.96 4.56
CA PHE A 189 13.69 7.41 3.49
C PHE A 189 15.14 7.71 3.83
N GLU A 190 15.96 6.66 3.92
CA GLU A 190 17.39 6.71 4.23
C GLU A 190 18.20 6.34 3.00
#